data_AF-A0A552EHQ7-F1
#
_entry.id   AF-A0A552EHQ7-F1
#
_cell.length_a   1.000
_cell.length_b   1.000
_cell.length_c   1.000
_cell.angle_alpha   90.00
_cell.angle_beta   90.00
_cell.angle_gamma   90.00
#
_symmetry.space_group_name_H-M   'P 1'
#
loop_
_entity.id
_entity.type
_entity.pdbx_description
1 polymer ?
#
loop_
_entity_poly.entity_id
_entity_poly.type
_entity_poly.pdbx_seq_one_letter_code
_entity_poly.pdbx_strand_id
1 'polypeptide(L)'
;MPLSWNEIKNRAIAFQKEWEGETSEKAESQSFWNDFFHVFGISRRRVASFEQPIKKADNKQGFIDLLWKGTILVEYDLDSGNKWEFELNNFLDNVHLFDFIAGYEKRVYKDEDPVNIQAAELMGKLHDCLKEIGYMGHDLEVYLVRLLFCLFADDTGIFNKGIFWEYIDLHTKEDGSDLAMHIDAIFQVLNTPEEKRLKNLDENLTQFP
;
A
#
# COMPACT_ATOMS: atom_id res chain seq x y z
N MET A 1 11.22 -9.40 -6.12
CA MET A 1 9.85 -8.90 -5.92
C MET A 1 9.68 -8.53 -4.46
N PRO A 2 8.99 -7.44 -4.12
CA PRO A 2 8.58 -7.18 -2.75
C PRO A 2 7.68 -8.33 -2.26
N LEU A 3 7.72 -8.65 -0.96
CA LEU A 3 6.87 -9.68 -0.37
C LEU A 3 5.41 -9.25 -0.41
N SER A 4 4.49 -10.18 -0.61
CA SER A 4 3.07 -9.91 -0.45
C SER A 4 2.71 -9.68 1.02
N TRP A 5 1.62 -8.97 1.29
CA TRP A 5 1.15 -8.74 2.66
C TRP A 5 0.82 -10.04 3.41
N ASN A 6 0.28 -11.04 2.69
CA ASN A 6 0.04 -12.36 3.26
C ASN A 6 1.34 -13.05 3.69
N GLU A 7 2.43 -12.88 2.93
CA GLU A 7 3.74 -13.39 3.32
C GLU A 7 4.31 -12.64 4.52
N ILE A 8 4.20 -11.31 4.56
CA ILE A 8 4.64 -10.49 5.70
C ILE A 8 3.88 -10.92 6.96
N LYS A 9 2.55 -11.05 6.88
CA LYS A 9 1.69 -11.48 7.99
C LYS A 9 2.08 -12.87 8.49
N ASN A 10 2.28 -13.83 7.59
CA ASN A 10 2.70 -15.18 7.96
C ASN A 10 4.07 -15.21 8.64
N ARG A 11 5.02 -14.39 8.16
CA ARG A 11 6.34 -14.26 8.78
C ARG A 11 6.27 -13.53 10.12
N ALA A 12 5.41 -12.53 10.26
CA ALA A 12 5.20 -11.81 11.52
C ALA A 12 4.59 -12.72 12.59
N ILE A 13 3.65 -13.60 12.22
CA ILE A 13 3.12 -14.63 13.13
C ILE A 13 4.23 -15.59 13.59
N ALA A 14 5.08 -16.04 12.66
CA ALA A 14 6.18 -16.94 13.00
C ALA A 14 7.20 -16.25 13.93
N PHE A 15 7.55 -15.01 13.62
CA PHE A 15 8.42 -14.17 14.45
C PHE A 15 7.84 -13.98 15.85
N GLN A 16 6.59 -13.53 15.97
CA GLN A 16 5.96 -13.31 17.26
C GLN A 16 5.97 -14.58 18.12
N LYS A 17 5.63 -15.75 17.55
CA LYS A 17 5.63 -17.02 18.27
C LYS A 17 7.01 -17.46 18.75
N GLU A 18 8.04 -17.22 17.93
CA GLU A 18 9.42 -17.56 18.30
C GLU A 18 9.90 -16.74 19.50
N TRP A 19 9.49 -15.47 19.56
CA TRP A 19 10.02 -14.50 20.53
C TRP A 19 9.07 -14.19 21.71
N GLU A 20 7.83 -14.69 21.72
CA GLU A 20 6.78 -14.43 22.74
C GLU A 20 7.20 -14.79 24.19
N GLY A 21 8.11 -15.76 24.35
CA GLY A 21 8.60 -16.21 25.67
C GLY A 21 10.04 -15.80 26.02
N GLU A 22 10.71 -15.03 25.15
CA GLU A 22 12.13 -14.71 25.32
C GLU A 22 12.32 -13.55 26.32
N THR A 23 13.30 -13.69 27.22
CA THR A 23 13.54 -12.72 28.32
C THR A 23 15.00 -12.26 28.39
N SER A 24 15.88 -12.78 27.53
CA SER A 24 17.33 -12.53 27.56
C SER A 24 17.76 -11.29 26.76
N GLU A 25 18.29 -10.29 27.45
CA GLU A 25 18.70 -8.99 26.87
C GLU A 25 19.98 -9.01 26.00
N LYS A 26 20.77 -10.11 25.93
CA LYS A 26 22.13 -10.03 25.35
C LYS A 26 22.57 -11.11 24.36
N ALA A 27 22.07 -12.33 24.44
CA ALA A 27 22.64 -13.43 23.64
C ALA A 27 22.10 -13.49 22.20
N GLU A 28 20.86 -13.05 21.99
CA GLU A 28 20.10 -13.33 20.76
C GLU A 28 19.75 -12.08 19.94
N SER A 29 20.28 -10.90 20.30
CA SER A 29 19.99 -9.64 19.60
C SER A 29 20.26 -9.74 18.10
N GLN A 30 21.30 -10.48 17.70
CA GLN A 30 21.65 -10.64 16.30
C GLN A 30 20.65 -11.56 15.55
N SER A 31 20.21 -12.65 16.18
CA SER A 31 19.22 -13.58 15.65
C SER A 31 17.85 -12.91 15.56
N PHE A 32 17.45 -12.21 16.62
CA PHE A 32 16.23 -11.39 16.65
C PHE A 32 16.18 -10.41 15.49
N TRP A 33 17.24 -9.62 15.29
CA TRP A 33 17.28 -8.66 14.19
C TRP A 33 17.25 -9.36 12.83
N ASN A 34 17.94 -10.50 12.68
CA ASN A 34 17.87 -11.28 11.44
C ASN A 34 16.42 -11.71 11.15
N ASP A 35 15.74 -12.25 12.14
CA ASP A 35 14.39 -12.79 12.00
C ASP A 35 13.35 -11.67 11.82
N PHE A 36 13.52 -10.56 12.52
CA PHE A 36 12.73 -9.35 12.36
C PHE A 36 12.84 -8.80 10.94
N PHE A 37 14.05 -8.59 10.43
CA PHE A 37 14.23 -8.11 9.04
C PHE A 37 13.80 -9.16 8.01
N HIS A 38 13.88 -10.45 8.36
CA HIS A 38 13.36 -11.52 7.54
C HIS A 38 11.83 -11.46 7.39
N VAL A 39 11.09 -10.92 8.36
CA VAL A 39 9.64 -10.62 8.22
C VAL A 39 9.38 -9.78 6.97
N PHE A 40 10.24 -8.79 6.73
CA PHE A 40 10.14 -7.85 5.62
C PHE A 40 10.94 -8.27 4.38
N GLY A 41 11.53 -9.47 4.38
CA GLY A 41 12.30 -9.99 3.23
C GLY A 41 13.66 -9.33 3.04
N ILE A 42 14.22 -8.75 4.10
CA ILE A 42 15.49 -8.02 4.06
C ILE A 42 16.56 -8.85 4.73
N SER A 43 17.69 -9.01 4.04
CA SER A 43 18.88 -9.59 4.66
C SER A 43 19.61 -8.53 5.50
N ARG A 44 20.17 -8.95 6.64
CA ARG A 44 20.96 -8.07 7.52
C ARG A 44 22.13 -7.36 6.82
N ARG A 45 22.69 -7.93 5.75
CA ARG A 45 23.73 -7.27 4.94
C ARG A 45 23.23 -6.00 4.24
N ARG A 46 21.94 -5.96 3.87
CA ARG A 46 21.28 -4.76 3.32
C ARG A 46 20.93 -3.74 4.42
N VAL A 47 20.73 -4.20 5.65
CA VAL A 47 20.52 -3.35 6.84
C VAL A 47 21.81 -2.65 7.29
N ALA A 48 22.93 -3.36 7.29
CA ALA A 48 24.24 -2.80 7.63
C ALA A 48 24.67 -1.64 6.72
N SER A 49 24.14 -1.56 5.49
CA SER A 49 24.34 -0.40 4.60
C SER A 49 23.51 0.83 4.96
N PHE A 50 22.45 0.70 5.77
CA PHE A 50 21.71 1.83 6.36
C PHE A 50 22.37 2.40 7.62
N GLU A 51 23.40 1.74 8.16
CA GLU A 51 24.30 2.30 9.20
C GLU A 51 25.29 3.33 8.61
N GLN A 52 24.89 4.04 7.53
CA GLN A 52 25.64 5.17 7.00
C GLN A 52 25.27 6.43 7.81
N PRO A 53 26.26 7.15 8.36
CA PRO A 53 26.00 8.35 9.15
C PRO A 53 25.38 9.44 8.27
N ILE A 54 24.10 9.72 8.46
CA ILE A 54 23.41 10.82 7.79
C ILE A 54 23.90 12.12 8.43
N LYS A 55 24.70 12.90 7.70
CA LYS A 55 25.05 14.28 8.09
C LYS A 55 23.84 15.18 7.85
N LYS A 56 23.20 15.67 8.92
CA LYS A 56 22.27 16.81 8.88
C LYS A 56 22.86 18.02 9.62
N ALA A 57 22.34 19.20 9.27
CA ALA A 57 22.96 20.52 9.36
C ALA A 57 23.18 21.13 10.76
N ASP A 58 23.00 20.40 11.87
CA ASP A 58 23.16 20.94 13.24
C ASP A 58 24.15 20.14 14.12
N ASN A 59 25.04 19.36 13.51
CA ASN A 59 26.21 18.74 14.18
C ASN A 59 25.93 17.90 15.46
N LYS A 60 24.67 17.52 15.72
CA LYS A 60 24.29 16.54 16.73
C LYS A 60 24.00 15.20 16.04
N GLN A 61 24.76 14.19 16.44
CA GLN A 61 24.62 12.82 15.97
C GLN A 61 23.35 12.22 16.56
N GLY A 62 22.50 11.66 15.71
CA GLY A 62 21.37 10.81 16.11
C GLY A 62 21.54 9.42 15.49
N PHE A 63 21.30 8.39 16.29
CA PHE A 63 21.14 7.01 15.84
C PHE A 63 19.65 6.73 15.59
N ILE A 64 19.35 5.75 14.74
CA ILE A 64 18.06 5.04 14.84
C ILE A 64 18.18 4.18 16.10
N ASP A 65 17.75 4.71 17.24
CA ASP A 65 17.70 3.96 18.50
C ASP A 65 16.47 3.03 18.47
N LEU A 66 16.64 1.85 17.88
CA LEU A 66 15.76 0.71 18.12
C LEU A 66 16.15 0.11 19.49
N LEU A 67 15.70 0.75 20.57
CA LEU A 67 16.00 0.34 21.95
C LEU A 67 14.96 -0.66 22.45
N TRP A 68 15.40 -1.82 22.96
CA TRP A 68 14.52 -2.81 23.62
C TRP A 68 14.89 -3.03 25.09
N LYS A 69 13.87 -3.07 25.96
CA LYS A 69 13.84 -3.77 27.24
C LYS A 69 12.81 -4.90 27.15
N GLY A 70 13.28 -6.10 26.81
CA GLY A 70 12.65 -7.40 27.08
C GLY A 70 11.25 -7.76 26.55
N THR A 71 10.41 -6.81 26.12
CA THR A 71 9.02 -7.13 25.70
C THR A 71 8.37 -6.07 24.80
N ILE A 72 8.99 -4.89 24.59
CA ILE A 72 8.28 -3.69 24.10
C ILE A 72 8.92 -3.08 22.85
N LEU A 73 8.32 -3.29 21.66
CA LEU A 73 8.79 -2.70 20.40
C LEU A 73 8.53 -1.20 20.37
N VAL A 74 9.55 -0.43 19.99
CA VAL A 74 9.49 1.03 19.86
C VAL A 74 9.78 1.42 18.42
N GLU A 75 8.86 2.17 17.82
CA GLU A 75 9.06 2.83 16.54
C GLU A 75 9.12 4.35 16.77
N TYR A 76 10.09 5.00 16.14
CA TYR A 76 10.23 6.45 16.18
C TYR A 76 10.30 6.99 14.75
N ASP A 77 9.25 7.71 14.39
CA ASP A 77 9.14 8.34 13.08
C ASP A 77 9.92 9.67 13.12
N LEU A 78 11.06 9.70 12.43
CA LEU A 78 11.94 10.87 12.35
C LEU A 78 11.35 12.05 11.56
N ASP A 79 10.33 11.79 10.74
CA ASP A 79 9.69 12.80 9.89
C ASP A 79 8.48 13.45 10.58
N SER A 80 7.68 12.65 11.30
CA SER A 80 6.51 13.14 12.04
C SER A 80 6.77 13.41 13.53
N GLY A 81 7.88 12.90 14.08
CA GLY A 81 8.22 13.00 15.51
C GLY A 81 7.40 12.08 16.41
N ASN A 82 6.59 11.19 15.82
CA ASN A 82 5.74 10.26 16.55
C ASN A 82 6.56 9.10 17.15
N LYS A 83 6.15 8.66 18.34
CA LYS A 83 6.72 7.50 19.02
C LYS A 83 5.61 6.49 19.29
N TRP A 84 5.81 5.26 18.82
CA TRP A 84 4.92 4.13 19.09
C TRP A 84 5.63 3.13 19.98
N GLU A 85 4.92 2.60 20.96
CA GLU A 85 5.47 1.65 21.93
C GLU A 85 4.42 0.58 22.24
N PHE A 86 4.73 -0.69 21.98
CA PHE A 86 3.77 -1.79 22.15
C PHE A 86 4.46 -3.12 22.50
N GLU A 87 3.76 -4.00 23.22
CA GLU A 87 4.27 -5.34 23.56
C GLU A 87 4.42 -6.23 22.32
N LEU A 88 5.42 -7.12 22.30
CA LEU A 88 5.68 -8.05 21.19
C LEU A 88 4.44 -8.88 20.81
N ASN A 89 3.59 -9.20 21.78
CA ASN A 89 2.34 -9.94 21.53
C ASN A 89 1.33 -9.17 20.66
N ASN A 90 1.51 -7.85 20.56
CA ASN A 90 0.73 -6.97 19.69
C ASN A 90 1.47 -6.67 18.38
N PHE A 91 2.60 -7.35 18.08
CA PHE A 91 3.36 -7.11 16.86
C PHE A 91 2.54 -7.36 15.60
N LEU A 92 1.73 -8.41 15.57
CA LEU A 92 0.88 -8.69 14.42
C LEU A 92 -0.09 -7.54 14.10
N ASP A 93 -0.67 -6.91 15.12
CA ASP A 93 -1.60 -5.79 14.95
C ASP A 93 -0.88 -4.50 14.53
N ASN A 94 0.39 -4.37 14.91
CA ASN A 94 1.21 -3.18 14.69
C ASN A 94 2.27 -3.33 13.59
N VAL A 95 2.29 -4.46 12.86
CA VAL A 95 3.30 -4.75 11.83
C VAL A 95 3.33 -3.68 10.73
N HIS A 96 2.18 -3.04 10.47
CA HIS A 96 2.03 -1.92 9.54
C HIS A 96 2.87 -0.67 9.90
N LEU A 97 3.22 -0.49 11.18
CA LEU A 97 4.11 0.61 11.60
C LEU A 97 5.50 0.50 10.97
N PHE A 98 5.89 -0.72 10.57
CA PHE A 98 7.19 -1.06 10.00
C PHE A 98 7.14 -1.30 8.48
N ASP A 99 6.06 -0.92 7.79
CA ASP A 99 5.94 -1.07 6.33
C ASP A 99 7.10 -0.42 5.56
N PHE A 100 7.64 0.68 6.11
CA PHE A 100 8.83 1.37 5.60
C PHE A 100 10.06 0.45 5.45
N ILE A 101 10.17 -0.58 6.30
CA ILE A 101 11.26 -1.53 6.27
C ILE A 101 11.19 -2.35 4.97
N ALA A 102 10.03 -2.88 4.61
CA ALA A 102 9.84 -3.68 3.39
C ALA A 102 10.03 -2.90 2.06
N GLY A 103 10.39 -1.62 2.13
CA GLY A 103 10.52 -0.76 0.95
C GLY A 103 9.18 -0.27 0.41
N TYR A 104 8.10 -0.45 1.19
CA TYR A 104 6.92 0.37 1.01
C TYR A 104 7.30 1.74 1.54
N GLU A 105 7.67 2.66 0.65
CA GLU A 105 7.62 4.08 1.01
C GLU A 105 6.24 4.30 1.62
N LYS A 106 6.21 4.61 2.92
CA LYS A 106 5.04 5.12 3.59
C LYS A 106 4.76 6.44 2.87
N ARG A 107 4.00 6.38 1.78
CA ARG A 107 3.33 7.56 1.25
C ARG A 107 2.37 7.91 2.36
N VAL A 108 2.86 8.73 3.30
CA VAL A 108 2.02 9.53 4.14
C VAL A 108 1.32 10.43 3.15
N TYR A 109 0.20 9.96 2.61
CA TYR A 109 -0.77 10.84 1.97
C TYR A 109 -1.20 11.75 3.10
N LYS A 110 -0.55 12.91 3.20
CA LYS A 110 -1.13 14.01 3.94
C LYS A 110 -2.41 14.31 3.19
N ASP A 111 -3.56 14.21 3.85
CA ASP A 111 -4.85 14.61 3.27
C ASP A 111 -4.83 16.06 2.72
N GLU A 112 -3.81 16.83 3.10
CA GLU A 112 -3.51 18.21 2.68
C GLU A 112 -2.45 18.34 1.57
N ASP A 113 -2.00 17.25 0.94
CA ASP A 113 -1.11 17.37 -0.24
C ASP A 113 -1.86 18.14 -1.35
N PRO A 114 -1.30 19.22 -1.92
CA PRO A 114 -1.92 19.94 -3.03
C PRO A 114 -2.34 19.04 -4.20
N VAL A 115 -1.67 17.88 -4.39
CA VAL A 115 -2.04 16.88 -5.39
C VAL A 115 -3.38 16.21 -5.06
N ASN A 116 -3.65 15.91 -3.78
CA ASN A 116 -4.90 15.29 -3.34
C ASN A 116 -6.10 16.25 -3.48
N ILE A 117 -5.89 17.53 -3.14
CA ILE A 117 -6.90 18.58 -3.31
C ILE A 117 -7.25 18.74 -4.79
N GLN A 118 -6.24 18.80 -5.66
CA GLN A 118 -6.46 18.90 -7.11
C GLN A 118 -7.18 17.68 -7.67
N ALA A 119 -6.85 16.47 -7.21
CA ALA A 119 -7.54 15.25 -7.63
C ALA A 119 -9.02 15.27 -7.22
N ALA A 120 -9.34 15.71 -6.00
CA ALA A 120 -10.71 15.85 -5.54
C ALA A 120 -11.50 16.92 -6.35
N GLU A 121 -10.88 18.05 -6.66
CA GLU A 121 -11.49 19.07 -7.53
C GLU A 121 -11.76 18.55 -8.94
N LEU A 122 -10.86 17.76 -9.52
CA LEU A 122 -11.05 17.14 -10.83
C LEU A 122 -12.20 16.13 -10.82
N MET A 123 -12.33 15.31 -9.76
CA MET A 123 -13.47 14.42 -9.57
C MET A 123 -14.79 15.19 -9.43
N GLY A 124 -14.78 16.32 -8.72
CA GLY A 124 -15.95 17.21 -8.64
C GLY A 124 -16.35 17.80 -10.00
N LYS A 125 -15.38 18.22 -10.82
CA LYS A 125 -15.65 18.68 -12.18
C LYS A 125 -16.23 17.58 -13.07
N LEU A 126 -15.68 16.37 -12.99
CA LEU A 126 -16.21 15.22 -13.73
C LEU A 126 -17.66 14.92 -13.35
N HIS A 127 -17.98 14.93 -12.05
CA HIS A 127 -19.34 14.80 -11.54
C HIS A 127 -20.26 15.84 -12.18
N ASP A 128 -19.89 17.12 -12.13
CA ASP A 128 -20.73 18.21 -12.63
C ASP A 128 -20.93 18.11 -14.16
N CYS A 129 -19.90 17.76 -14.92
CA CYS A 129 -20.03 17.55 -16.36
C CYS A 129 -20.98 16.39 -16.72
N LEU A 130 -20.90 15.26 -16.00
CA LEU A 130 -21.82 14.13 -16.19
C LEU A 130 -23.27 14.50 -15.82
N LYS A 131 -23.41 15.29 -14.76
CA LYS A 131 -24.68 15.84 -14.30
C LYS A 131 -25.34 16.74 -15.35
N GLU A 132 -24.56 17.63 -15.97
CA GLU A 132 -25.04 18.56 -16.99
C GLU A 132 -25.58 17.87 -18.25
N ILE A 133 -25.01 16.72 -18.63
CA ILE A 133 -25.50 15.92 -19.76
C ILE A 133 -26.64 14.97 -19.40
N GLY A 134 -27.11 14.99 -18.14
CA GLY A 134 -28.29 14.26 -17.67
C GLY A 134 -28.02 12.92 -16.98
N TYR A 135 -26.75 12.57 -16.71
CA TYR A 135 -26.43 11.41 -15.87
C TYR A 135 -26.49 11.84 -14.40
N MET A 136 -27.52 11.43 -13.67
CA MET A 136 -27.93 12.08 -12.41
C MET A 136 -28.28 11.05 -11.33
N GLY A 137 -28.33 11.52 -10.07
CA GLY A 137 -28.89 10.76 -8.96
C GLY A 137 -27.98 9.63 -8.50
N HIS A 138 -28.57 8.56 -7.96
CA HIS A 138 -27.81 7.49 -7.32
C HIS A 138 -26.79 6.82 -8.26
N ASP A 139 -27.15 6.66 -9.54
CA ASP A 139 -26.28 6.00 -10.52
C ASP A 139 -25.02 6.83 -10.83
N LEU A 140 -25.10 8.16 -10.79
CA LEU A 140 -23.94 9.06 -10.90
C LEU A 140 -22.98 8.87 -9.71
N GLU A 141 -23.51 8.88 -8.50
CA GLU A 141 -22.69 8.73 -7.28
C GLU A 141 -21.97 7.38 -7.25
N VAL A 142 -22.71 6.30 -7.55
CA VAL A 142 -22.13 4.95 -7.61
C VAL A 142 -21.06 4.85 -8.70
N TYR A 143 -21.30 5.46 -9.86
CA TYR A 143 -20.35 5.46 -10.97
C TYR A 143 -19.03 6.14 -10.59
N LEU A 144 -19.09 7.33 -9.97
CA LEU A 144 -17.88 8.05 -9.54
C LEU A 144 -17.11 7.32 -8.45
N VAL A 145 -17.81 6.73 -7.47
CA VAL A 145 -17.15 5.92 -6.43
C VAL A 145 -16.43 4.73 -7.04
N ARG A 146 -17.01 4.08 -8.06
CA ARG A 146 -16.36 2.98 -8.78
C ARG A 146 -15.14 3.43 -9.58
N LEU A 147 -15.21 4.59 -10.24
CA LEU A 147 -14.06 5.17 -10.93
C LEU A 147 -12.93 5.50 -9.96
N LEU A 148 -13.25 6.14 -8.84
CA LEU A 148 -12.28 6.45 -7.80
C LEU A 148 -11.61 5.18 -7.27
N PHE A 149 -12.39 4.13 -7.03
CA PHE A 149 -11.86 2.83 -6.65
C PHE A 149 -10.92 2.25 -7.72
N CYS A 150 -11.29 2.31 -9.00
CA CYS A 150 -10.45 1.79 -10.08
C CYS A 150 -9.11 2.53 -10.18
N LEU A 151 -9.12 3.86 -10.09
CA LEU A 151 -7.90 4.68 -10.08
C LEU A 151 -7.01 4.35 -8.88
N PHE A 152 -7.61 4.24 -7.69
CA PHE A 152 -6.90 3.84 -6.49
C PHE A 152 -6.32 2.42 -6.60
N ALA A 153 -7.10 1.47 -7.12
CA ALA A 153 -6.70 0.09 -7.28
C ALA A 153 -5.54 -0.07 -8.26
N ASP A 154 -5.51 0.74 -9.32
CA ASP A 154 -4.46 0.79 -10.33
C ASP A 154 -3.12 1.30 -9.75
N ASP A 155 -3.19 2.28 -8.85
CA ASP A 155 -2.02 2.87 -8.19
C ASP A 155 -1.48 2.06 -7.00
N THR A 156 -2.36 1.34 -6.30
CA THR A 156 -2.01 0.62 -5.07
C THR A 156 -1.63 -0.85 -5.28
N GLY A 157 -1.80 -1.38 -6.49
CA GLY A 157 -1.48 -2.77 -6.81
C GLY A 157 -2.59 -3.75 -6.42
N ILE A 158 -3.82 -3.27 -6.18
CA ILE A 158 -5.02 -4.12 -6.13
C ILE A 158 -5.29 -4.68 -7.53
N PHE A 159 -5.13 -3.84 -8.55
CA PHE A 159 -5.01 -4.28 -9.93
C PHE A 159 -3.55 -4.52 -10.28
N ASN A 160 -3.29 -5.21 -11.39
CA ASN A 160 -1.96 -5.16 -12.00
C ASN A 160 -1.62 -3.69 -12.28
N LYS A 161 -0.45 -3.24 -11.82
CA LYS A 161 -0.11 -1.81 -11.80
C LYS A 161 -0.23 -1.17 -13.19
N GLY A 162 -1.06 -0.14 -13.32
CA GLY A 162 -1.22 0.65 -14.54
C GLY A 162 -2.18 0.05 -15.57
N ILE A 163 -2.80 -1.10 -15.27
CA ILE A 163 -3.70 -1.78 -16.20
C ILE A 163 -4.97 -0.99 -16.51
N PHE A 164 -5.53 -0.27 -15.54
CA PHE A 164 -6.75 0.49 -15.78
C PHE A 164 -6.45 1.66 -16.73
N TRP A 165 -5.34 2.37 -16.49
CA TRP A 165 -4.87 3.41 -17.39
C TRP A 165 -4.51 2.87 -18.78
N GLU A 166 -3.72 1.80 -18.86
CA GLU A 166 -3.28 1.19 -20.12
C GLU A 166 -4.47 0.67 -20.93
N TYR A 167 -5.47 0.07 -20.27
CA TYR A 167 -6.67 -0.39 -20.95
C TYR A 167 -7.43 0.77 -21.61
N ILE A 168 -7.60 1.89 -20.89
CA ILE A 168 -8.26 3.08 -21.45
C ILE A 168 -7.44 3.63 -22.63
N ASP A 169 -6.14 3.79 -22.47
CA ASP A 169 -5.25 4.37 -23.50
C ASP A 169 -5.21 3.52 -24.78
N LEU A 170 -5.19 2.18 -24.66
CA LEU A 170 -5.05 1.26 -25.79
C LEU A 170 -6.38 0.83 -26.42
N HIS A 171 -7.48 0.84 -25.68
CA HIS A 171 -8.75 0.26 -26.13
C HIS A 171 -9.90 1.25 -26.26
N THR A 172 -9.71 2.53 -25.93
CA THR A 172 -10.72 3.56 -26.17
C THR A 172 -10.25 4.56 -27.21
N LYS A 173 -11.20 5.20 -27.89
CA LYS A 173 -10.88 6.25 -28.87
C LYS A 173 -10.51 7.54 -28.16
N GLU A 174 -9.60 8.28 -28.78
CA GLU A 174 -9.19 9.62 -28.33
C GLU A 174 -10.37 10.60 -28.24
N ASP A 175 -11.43 10.40 -29.04
CA ASP A 175 -12.65 11.22 -28.98
C ASP A 175 -13.61 10.86 -27.82
N GLY A 176 -13.32 9.79 -27.07
CA GLY A 176 -14.09 9.31 -25.93
C GLY A 176 -15.44 8.67 -26.28
N SER A 177 -15.76 8.50 -27.57
CA SER A 177 -17.09 8.07 -28.02
C SER A 177 -17.48 6.65 -27.56
N ASP A 178 -16.51 5.81 -27.23
CA ASP A 178 -16.69 4.44 -26.73
C ASP A 178 -16.28 4.24 -25.26
N LEU A 179 -15.74 5.26 -24.58
CA LEU A 179 -15.19 5.16 -23.23
C LEU A 179 -16.19 4.56 -22.22
N ALA A 180 -17.45 5.01 -22.25
CA ALA A 180 -18.47 4.53 -21.31
C ALA A 180 -18.79 3.04 -21.48
N MET A 181 -18.78 2.54 -22.73
CA MET A 181 -18.99 1.12 -23.04
C MET A 181 -17.87 0.25 -22.45
N HIS A 182 -16.63 0.72 -22.57
CA HIS A 182 -15.45 0.05 -22.02
C HIS A 182 -15.45 0.04 -20.49
N ILE A 183 -15.78 1.17 -19.85
CA ILE A 183 -15.89 1.25 -18.39
C ILE A 183 -16.98 0.30 -17.85
N ASP A 184 -18.13 0.22 -18.53
CA ASP A 184 -19.19 -0.71 -18.13
C ASP A 184 -18.74 -2.17 -18.21
N ALA A 185 -17.99 -2.54 -19.27
CA ALA A 185 -17.40 -3.87 -19.39
C ALA A 185 -16.42 -4.18 -18.23
N ILE A 186 -15.57 -3.23 -17.85
CA ILE A 186 -14.68 -3.37 -16.69
C ILE A 186 -15.49 -3.59 -15.41
N PHE A 187 -16.52 -2.77 -15.16
CA PHE A 187 -17.37 -2.92 -13.97
C PHE A 187 -18.10 -4.25 -13.93
N GLN A 188 -18.54 -4.75 -15.08
CA GLN A 188 -19.15 -6.07 -15.17
C GLN A 188 -18.15 -7.17 -14.80
N VAL A 189 -16.90 -7.08 -15.29
CA VAL A 189 -15.83 -8.04 -14.97
C VAL A 189 -15.50 -8.02 -13.47
N LEU A 190 -15.34 -6.84 -12.88
CA LEU A 190 -15.07 -6.66 -11.45
C LEU A 190 -16.21 -7.18 -10.56
N ASN A 191 -17.43 -7.26 -11.08
CA ASN A 191 -18.58 -7.81 -10.39
C ASN A 191 -18.84 -9.30 -10.70
N THR A 192 -18.01 -9.91 -11.56
CA THR A 192 -18.15 -11.30 -12.01
C THR A 192 -16.96 -12.13 -11.56
N PRO A 193 -17.13 -13.07 -10.60
CA PRO A 193 -16.08 -14.00 -10.19
C PRO A 193 -15.43 -14.71 -11.38
N GLU A 194 -14.12 -14.94 -11.32
CA GLU A 194 -13.34 -15.50 -12.43
C GLU A 194 -13.97 -16.77 -13.03
N GLU A 195 -14.45 -17.68 -12.19
CA GLU A 195 -15.04 -18.95 -12.61
C GLU A 195 -16.40 -18.80 -13.34
N LYS A 196 -17.03 -17.63 -13.23
CA LYS A 196 -18.29 -17.28 -13.89
C LYS A 196 -18.11 -16.43 -15.14
N ARG A 197 -16.87 -16.02 -15.46
CA ARG A 197 -16.58 -15.22 -16.66
C ARG A 197 -16.76 -16.06 -17.92
N LEU A 198 -17.10 -15.38 -19.01
CA LEU A 198 -17.21 -16.02 -20.32
C LEU A 198 -15.84 -16.56 -20.75
N LYS A 199 -15.81 -17.78 -21.31
CA LYS A 199 -14.57 -18.42 -21.75
C LYS A 199 -13.88 -17.69 -22.92
N ASN A 200 -14.61 -16.85 -23.62
CA ASN A 200 -14.14 -16.01 -24.72
C ASN A 200 -14.11 -14.52 -24.33
N LEU A 201 -14.07 -14.21 -23.03
CA LEU A 201 -13.83 -12.84 -22.57
C LEU A 201 -12.50 -12.34 -23.14
N ASP A 202 -12.48 -11.08 -23.55
CA ASP A 202 -11.29 -10.43 -24.09
C ASP A 202 -10.10 -10.57 -23.12
N GLU A 203 -8.94 -10.95 -23.64
CA GLU A 203 -7.73 -11.19 -22.83
C GLU A 203 -7.33 -9.95 -22.01
N ASN A 204 -7.54 -8.74 -22.53
CA ASN A 204 -7.25 -7.50 -21.82
C ASN A 204 -8.21 -7.28 -20.64
N LEU A 205 -9.46 -7.73 -20.77
CA LEU A 205 -10.43 -7.69 -19.68
C LEU A 205 -10.20 -8.79 -18.63
N THR A 206 -9.63 -9.95 -19.01
CA THR A 206 -9.36 -11.04 -18.06
C THR A 206 -8.31 -10.68 -17.00
N GLN A 207 -7.53 -9.65 -17.25
CA GLN A 207 -6.46 -9.20 -16.36
C GLN A 207 -6.96 -8.39 -15.15
N PHE A 208 -8.23 -7.96 -15.14
CA PHE A 208 -8.87 -7.37 -13.96
C PHE A 208 -9.26 -8.48 -12.96
N PRO A 209 -9.10 -8.27 -11.64
CA PRO A 209 -9.39 -9.27 -10.61
C PRO A 209 -10.88 -9.58 -10.46
#